data_AF-A0A094LIL1-F1
#
_entry.id   AF-A0A094LIL1-F1
#
_cell.length_a   1.000
_cell.length_b   1.000
_cell.length_c   1.000
_cell.angle_alpha   90.00
_cell.angle_beta   90.00
_cell.angle_gamma   90.00
#
_symmetry.space_group_name_H-M   'P 1'
#
loop_
_entity.id
_entity.type
_entity.pdbx_description
1 polymer ?
#
loop_
_entity_poly.entity_id
_entity_poly.type
_entity_poly.pdbx_seq_one_letter_code
_entity_poly.pdbx_strand_id
1 'polypeptide(L)'
;MVGHANRPLQDDEGRCVIMCQGSKKDFFKKFLYEPLPVESHLDHCMHDHFNAEIVTKTIENKQDAVDYLTWTFLYRRMTQNPNYYNLQGVSHRHLSDHLSELVEQTLSDLEQSKCISIEDEMDVAPLNLGMIAAYYYINYTTIELFSMSLNAKTKVRGLIEIISNAAEYENIPIRHH
;
A
#
# COMPACT_ATOMS: atom_id res chain seq x y z
N MET A 1 -3.39 -2.90 -24.40
CA MET A 1 -2.90 -3.31 -25.74
C MET A 1 -3.92 -4.18 -26.47
N VAL A 2 -4.26 -5.39 -26.01
CA VAL A 2 -5.20 -6.30 -26.73
C VAL A 2 -6.53 -5.62 -27.10
N GLY A 3 -7.19 -4.95 -26.14
CA GLY A 3 -8.47 -4.26 -26.39
C GLY A 3 -8.42 -3.08 -27.36
N HIS A 4 -7.22 -2.69 -27.85
CA HIS A 4 -7.11 -1.67 -28.91
C HIS A 4 -7.39 -2.26 -30.30
N ALA A 5 -7.34 -3.59 -30.47
CA ALA A 5 -7.77 -4.26 -31.69
C ALA A 5 -9.31 -4.39 -31.73
N ASN A 6 -10.01 -3.26 -31.71
CA ASN A 6 -11.46 -3.20 -31.67
C ASN A 6 -12.00 -2.05 -32.54
N ARG A 7 -12.72 -2.38 -33.62
CA ARG A 7 -13.36 -1.42 -34.54
C ARG A 7 -14.84 -1.82 -34.76
N PRO A 8 -15.70 -1.56 -33.76
CA PRO A 8 -17.03 -2.19 -33.68
C PRO A 8 -18.01 -1.77 -34.79
N LEU A 9 -17.75 -0.65 -35.47
CA LEU A 9 -18.62 -0.14 -36.55
C LEU A 9 -18.18 -0.57 -37.95
N GLN A 10 -17.03 -1.24 -38.09
CA GLN A 10 -16.35 -1.44 -39.38
C GLN A 10 -15.92 -2.90 -39.61
N ASP A 11 -15.40 -3.57 -38.59
CA ASP A 11 -14.80 -4.89 -38.73
C ASP A 11 -15.68 -5.97 -38.07
N ASP A 12 -15.79 -7.15 -38.70
CA ASP A 12 -16.50 -8.31 -38.13
C ASP A 12 -15.74 -8.95 -36.96
N GLU A 13 -14.41 -8.82 -36.94
CA GLU A 13 -13.55 -9.35 -35.88
C GLU A 13 -12.28 -8.51 -35.66
N GLY A 14 -11.77 -8.55 -34.43
CA GLY A 14 -10.47 -7.98 -34.06
C GLY A 14 -9.45 -9.09 -33.81
N ARG A 15 -8.26 -8.99 -34.42
CA ARG A 15 -7.18 -9.97 -34.25
C ARG A 15 -6.00 -9.34 -33.51
N CYS A 16 -5.41 -10.08 -32.57
CA CYS A 16 -4.23 -9.65 -31.82
C CYS A 16 -3.19 -10.79 -31.79
N VAL A 17 -1.92 -10.46 -32.10
CA VAL A 17 -0.79 -11.39 -32.00
C VAL A 17 0.19 -10.85 -30.97
N ILE A 18 0.45 -11.63 -29.92
CA ILE A 18 1.38 -11.27 -28.85
C ILE A 18 2.67 -12.07 -29.02
N MET A 19 3.76 -11.37 -29.34
CA MET A 19 5.10 -11.95 -29.36
C MET A 19 5.68 -11.87 -27.94
N CYS A 20 6.06 -13.01 -27.37
CA CYS A 20 6.65 -13.08 -26.03
C CYS A 20 7.72 -14.16 -25.96
N GLN A 21 8.54 -14.12 -24.90
CA GLN A 21 9.47 -15.21 -24.60
C GLN A 21 8.71 -16.52 -24.34
N GLY A 22 9.29 -17.66 -24.73
CA GLY A 22 8.66 -18.97 -24.55
C GLY A 22 8.20 -19.24 -23.11
N SER A 23 8.94 -18.78 -22.11
CA SER A 23 8.61 -18.89 -20.68
C SER A 23 7.33 -18.16 -20.26
N LYS A 24 6.89 -17.15 -21.01
CA LYS A 24 5.67 -16.37 -20.72
C LYS A 24 4.47 -16.79 -21.55
N LYS A 25 4.65 -17.70 -22.52
CA LYS A 25 3.60 -18.15 -23.44
C LYS A 25 2.39 -18.72 -22.72
N ASP A 26 2.61 -19.64 -21.79
CA ASP A 26 1.50 -20.32 -21.10
C ASP A 26 0.81 -19.41 -20.08
N PHE A 27 1.56 -18.46 -19.48
CA PHE A 27 0.99 -17.39 -18.67
C PHE A 27 -0.01 -16.55 -19.45
N PHE A 28 0.37 -16.04 -20.63
CA PHE A 28 -0.53 -15.22 -21.46
C PHE A 28 -1.71 -16.02 -21.97
N LYS A 29 -1.52 -17.29 -22.35
CA LYS A 29 -2.64 -18.16 -22.74
C LYS A 29 -3.67 -18.28 -21.62
N LYS A 30 -3.24 -18.52 -20.37
CA LYS A 30 -4.18 -18.65 -19.26
C LYS A 30 -4.94 -17.35 -18.99
N PHE A 31 -4.23 -16.25 -18.75
CA PHE A 31 -4.84 -15.01 -18.25
C PHE A 31 -5.47 -14.10 -19.30
N LEU A 32 -5.34 -14.40 -20.60
CA LEU A 32 -6.03 -13.65 -21.66
C LEU A 32 -7.33 -14.31 -22.10
N TYR A 33 -7.43 -15.64 -22.00
CA TYR A 33 -8.64 -16.36 -22.38
C TYR A 33 -9.58 -16.58 -21.19
N GLU A 34 -9.05 -16.71 -19.97
CA GLU A 34 -9.83 -16.77 -18.73
C GLU A 34 -10.01 -15.37 -18.12
N PRO A 35 -11.10 -15.12 -17.38
CA PRO A 35 -11.26 -13.87 -16.63
C PRO A 35 -10.14 -13.71 -15.60
N LEU A 36 -9.67 -12.47 -15.43
CA LEU A 36 -8.52 -12.18 -14.57
C LEU A 36 -8.90 -12.24 -13.08
N PRO A 37 -8.19 -13.03 -12.25
CA PRO A 37 -8.32 -12.94 -10.80
C PRO A 37 -7.64 -11.66 -10.30
N VAL A 38 -8.31 -10.93 -9.41
CA VAL A 38 -7.78 -9.72 -8.76
C VAL A 38 -7.71 -9.92 -7.26
N GLU A 39 -6.59 -9.51 -6.67
CA GLU A 39 -6.28 -9.64 -5.24
C GLU A 39 -5.89 -8.26 -4.68
N SER A 40 -6.14 -8.06 -3.38
CA SER A 40 -5.71 -6.86 -2.68
C SER A 40 -4.20 -6.91 -2.40
N HIS A 41 -3.57 -5.75 -2.32
CA HIS A 41 -2.20 -5.57 -1.82
C HIS A 41 -2.14 -4.48 -0.73
N LEU A 42 -3.30 -4.13 -0.16
CA LEU A 42 -3.42 -3.08 0.85
C LEU A 42 -2.61 -3.39 2.12
N ASP A 43 -2.44 -4.67 2.41
CA ASP A 43 -1.60 -5.20 3.48
C ASP A 43 -0.12 -4.80 3.37
N HIS A 44 0.35 -4.44 2.16
CA HIS A 44 1.72 -3.96 1.95
C HIS A 44 1.86 -2.44 1.91
N CYS A 45 0.75 -1.69 1.86
CA CYS A 45 0.75 -0.23 1.74
C CYS A 45 -0.20 0.44 2.75
N MET A 46 -0.29 -0.13 3.96
CA MET A 46 -1.29 0.26 4.95
C MET A 46 -0.93 1.53 5.73
N HIS A 47 0.35 1.74 6.02
CA HIS A 47 0.84 2.77 6.94
C HIS A 47 0.36 4.18 6.60
N ASP A 48 0.46 4.58 5.33
CA ASP A 48 0.05 5.92 4.89
C ASP A 48 -1.45 6.16 5.06
N HIS A 49 -2.27 5.14 4.79
CA HIS A 49 -3.71 5.20 4.97
C HIS A 49 -4.08 5.27 6.44
N PHE A 50 -3.49 4.42 7.29
CA PHE A 50 -3.73 4.44 8.72
C PHE A 50 -3.34 5.78 9.34
N ASN A 51 -2.16 6.30 8.99
CA ASN A 51 -1.73 7.62 9.46
C ASN A 51 -2.73 8.72 9.04
N ALA A 52 -3.20 8.71 7.79
CA ALA A 52 -4.18 9.69 7.32
C ALA A 52 -5.53 9.57 8.08
N GLU A 53 -6.03 8.36 8.29
CA GLU A 53 -7.30 8.11 8.99
C GLU A 53 -7.22 8.41 10.50
N ILE A 54 -6.04 8.29 11.10
CA ILE A 54 -5.79 8.75 12.48
C ILE A 54 -5.79 10.28 12.55
N VAL A 55 -5.20 10.95 11.55
CA VAL A 55 -5.21 12.43 11.46
C VAL A 55 -6.63 12.98 11.28
N THR A 56 -7.49 12.31 10.50
CA THR A 56 -8.90 12.67 10.34
C THR A 56 -9.78 12.25 11.52
N LYS A 57 -9.23 11.53 12.50
CA LYS A 57 -9.94 10.93 13.65
C LYS A 57 -11.03 9.94 13.23
N THR A 58 -10.84 9.27 12.11
CA THR A 58 -11.65 8.11 11.72
C THR A 58 -11.20 6.86 12.47
N ILE A 59 -9.90 6.79 12.80
CA ILE A 59 -9.33 5.78 13.69
C ILE A 59 -8.84 6.50 14.95
N GLU A 60 -9.52 6.30 16.09
CA GLU A 60 -9.12 6.88 17.38
C GLU A 60 -8.48 5.85 18.32
N ASN A 61 -8.67 4.57 18.06
CA ASN A 61 -8.10 3.46 18.85
C ASN A 61 -7.85 2.21 17.98
N LYS A 62 -7.18 1.19 18.54
CA LYS A 62 -6.88 -0.07 17.83
C LYS A 62 -8.14 -0.83 17.35
N GLN A 63 -9.26 -0.72 18.05
CA GLN A 63 -10.51 -1.38 17.63
C GLN A 63 -11.08 -0.71 16.37
N ASP A 64 -11.07 0.62 16.31
CA ASP A 64 -11.50 1.36 15.12
C ASP A 64 -10.63 1.00 13.90
N ALA A 65 -9.34 0.75 14.11
CA ALA A 65 -8.43 0.31 13.05
C ALA A 65 -8.80 -1.07 12.49
N VAL A 66 -9.15 -2.03 13.37
CA VAL A 66 -9.67 -3.35 12.94
C VAL A 66 -10.98 -3.16 12.19
N ASP A 67 -11.89 -2.34 12.72
CA ASP A 67 -13.19 -2.07 12.11
C ASP A 67 -13.02 -1.42 10.74
N TYR A 68 -12.11 -0.47 10.58
CA TYR A 68 -11.73 0.16 9.31
C TYR A 68 -11.30 -0.88 8.28
N LEU A 69 -10.48 -1.86 8.66
CA LEU A 69 -10.05 -2.93 7.76
C LEU A 69 -11.23 -3.77 7.25
N THR A 70 -12.30 -3.94 8.03
CA THR A 70 -13.47 -4.71 7.58
C THR A 70 -14.19 -4.10 6.36
N TRP A 71 -14.00 -2.81 6.10
CA TRP A 71 -14.56 -2.10 4.95
C TRP A 71 -13.77 -2.32 3.64
N THR A 72 -12.61 -2.96 3.72
CA THR A 72 -11.68 -3.04 2.60
C THR A 72 -11.94 -4.24 1.68
N PHE A 73 -11.44 -4.16 0.45
CA PHE A 73 -11.39 -5.31 -0.45
C PHE A 73 -10.47 -6.42 0.08
N LEU A 74 -9.41 -6.05 0.82
CA LEU A 74 -8.51 -6.98 1.51
C LEU A 74 -9.31 -7.95 2.39
N TYR A 75 -10.14 -7.43 3.29
CA TYR A 75 -10.95 -8.25 4.19
C TYR A 75 -11.84 -9.25 3.45
N ARG A 76 -12.44 -8.83 2.32
CA ARG A 76 -13.25 -9.72 1.48
C ARG A 76 -12.40 -10.86 0.89
N ARG A 77 -11.19 -10.57 0.42
CA ARG A 77 -10.33 -11.54 -0.25
C ARG A 77 -9.61 -12.49 0.68
N MET A 78 -9.30 -12.10 1.92
CA MET A 78 -8.65 -12.95 2.92
C MET A 78 -9.42 -14.26 3.16
N THR A 79 -10.77 -14.21 3.13
CA THR A 79 -11.61 -15.41 3.28
C THR A 79 -11.64 -16.31 2.04
N GLN A 80 -11.39 -15.73 0.85
CA GLN A 80 -11.51 -16.41 -0.43
C GLN A 80 -10.20 -17.05 -0.87
N ASN A 81 -9.06 -16.43 -0.54
CA ASN A 81 -7.73 -16.91 -0.90
C ASN A 81 -6.74 -16.66 0.26
N PRO A 82 -6.91 -17.32 1.41
CA PRO A 82 -6.16 -17.05 2.63
C PRO A 82 -4.64 -17.22 2.46
N ASN A 83 -4.22 -18.24 1.72
CA ASN A 83 -2.80 -18.52 1.51
C ASN A 83 -2.06 -17.39 0.80
N TYR A 84 -2.75 -16.60 -0.03
CA TYR A 84 -2.15 -15.44 -0.71
C TYR A 84 -1.71 -14.36 0.28
N TYR A 85 -2.48 -14.19 1.37
CA TYR A 85 -2.23 -13.23 2.44
C TYR A 85 -1.49 -13.86 3.64
N ASN A 86 -0.90 -15.05 3.46
CA ASN A 86 -0.25 -15.83 4.53
C ASN A 86 -1.16 -16.23 5.71
N LEU A 87 -2.48 -16.33 5.50
CA LEU A 87 -3.40 -16.86 6.51
C LEU A 87 -3.41 -18.39 6.51
N GLN A 88 -3.34 -18.98 7.70
CA GLN A 88 -3.36 -20.44 7.90
C GLN A 88 -4.77 -21.04 7.92
N GLY A 89 -5.81 -20.20 8.01
CA GLY A 89 -7.19 -20.65 8.09
C GLY A 89 -8.19 -19.51 7.85
N VAL A 90 -9.45 -19.89 7.65
CA VAL A 90 -10.56 -18.95 7.35
C VAL A 90 -11.59 -18.85 8.48
N SER A 91 -11.30 -19.43 9.64
CA SER A 91 -12.20 -19.27 10.79
C SER A 91 -12.18 -17.82 11.27
N HIS A 92 -13.27 -17.39 11.92
CA HIS A 92 -13.35 -16.04 12.48
C HIS A 92 -12.17 -15.71 13.40
N ARG A 93 -11.67 -16.70 14.14
CA ARG A 93 -10.49 -16.54 14.99
C ARG A 93 -9.22 -16.26 14.17
N HIS A 94 -8.93 -17.05 13.13
CA HIS A 94 -7.74 -16.83 12.30
C HIS A 94 -7.76 -15.47 11.61
N LEU A 95 -8.94 -15.03 11.12
CA LEU A 95 -9.09 -13.72 10.51
C LEU A 95 -8.90 -12.59 11.51
N SER A 96 -9.53 -12.70 12.69
CA SER A 96 -9.40 -11.71 13.76
C SER A 96 -7.96 -11.61 14.24
N ASP A 97 -7.31 -12.73 14.52
CA ASP A 97 -5.92 -12.78 14.99
C ASP A 97 -4.99 -12.12 13.96
N HIS A 98 -5.17 -12.41 12.66
CA HIS A 98 -4.36 -11.82 11.60
C HIS A 98 -4.62 -10.31 11.41
N LEU A 99 -5.87 -9.85 11.48
CA LEU A 99 -6.18 -8.41 11.41
C LEU A 99 -5.59 -7.67 12.59
N SER A 100 -5.68 -8.23 13.80
CA SER A 100 -5.08 -7.66 15.00
C SER A 100 -3.56 -7.56 14.86
N GLU A 101 -2.89 -8.61 14.35
CA GLU A 101 -1.45 -8.59 14.08
C GLU A 101 -1.08 -7.50 13.06
N LEU A 102 -1.86 -7.36 11.99
CA LEU A 102 -1.63 -6.37 10.94
C LEU A 102 -1.78 -4.94 11.46
N VAL A 103 -2.81 -4.68 12.27
CA VAL A 103 -3.04 -3.39 12.94
C VAL A 103 -1.90 -3.10 13.92
N GLU A 104 -1.54 -4.07 14.76
CA GLU A 104 -0.47 -3.89 15.75
C GLU A 104 0.86 -3.55 15.09
N GLN A 105 1.26 -4.29 14.05
CA GLN A 105 2.49 -4.03 13.32
C GLN A 105 2.47 -2.65 12.67
N THR A 106 1.38 -2.30 11.98
CA THR A 106 1.27 -1.01 11.28
C THR A 106 1.32 0.17 12.24
N LEU A 107 0.60 0.09 13.36
CA LEU A 107 0.60 1.15 14.37
C LEU A 107 1.95 1.24 15.10
N SER A 108 2.59 0.12 15.38
CA SER A 108 3.92 0.09 16.00
C SER A 108 4.97 0.74 15.09
N ASP A 109 4.96 0.46 13.79
CA ASP A 109 5.86 1.07 12.82
C ASP A 109 5.63 2.60 12.70
N LEU A 110 4.36 3.03 12.71
CA LEU A 110 3.98 4.45 12.67
C LEU A 110 4.37 5.19 13.95
N GLU A 111 4.24 4.55 15.11
CA GLU A 111 4.68 5.09 16.39
C GLU A 111 6.21 5.20 16.45
N GLN A 112 6.92 4.18 15.98
CA GLN A 112 8.39 4.20 15.89
C GLN A 112 8.88 5.36 15.01
N SER A 113 8.15 5.62 13.92
CA SER A 113 8.39 6.75 13.00
C SER A 113 7.96 8.11 13.58
N LYS A 114 7.41 8.13 14.79
CA LYS A 114 6.85 9.32 15.48
C LYS A 114 5.76 10.04 14.68
N CYS A 115 5.02 9.29 13.86
CA CYS A 115 3.87 9.81 13.12
C CYS A 115 2.61 9.84 14.00
N ILE A 116 2.48 8.88 14.91
CA ILE A 116 1.40 8.77 15.89
C ILE A 116 1.97 8.53 17.29
N SER A 117 1.13 8.67 18.31
CA SER A 117 1.41 8.22 19.68
C SER A 117 0.34 7.21 20.10
N ILE A 118 0.76 6.15 20.79
CA ILE A 118 -0.15 5.17 21.39
C ILE A 118 -0.22 5.42 22.90
N GLU A 119 -1.42 5.69 23.41
CA GLU A 119 -1.70 5.88 24.83
C GLU A 119 -2.42 4.64 25.40
N ASP A 120 -2.05 4.23 26.61
CA ASP A 120 -2.62 3.06 27.30
C ASP A 120 -2.64 1.75 26.47
N GLU A 121 -1.70 1.60 25.53
CA GLU A 121 -1.59 0.50 24.57
C GLU A 121 -2.82 0.31 23.66
N MET A 122 -3.76 1.27 23.63
CA MET A 122 -5.06 1.15 22.96
C MET A 122 -5.42 2.37 22.11
N ASP A 123 -5.34 3.57 22.68
CA ASP A 123 -5.78 4.80 22.02
C ASP A 123 -4.65 5.37 21.16
N VAL A 124 -5.01 5.96 20.00
CA VAL A 124 -4.03 6.52 19.06
C VAL A 124 -4.32 7.99 18.80
N ALA A 125 -3.26 8.79 18.75
CA ALA A 125 -3.35 10.21 18.42
C ALA A 125 -2.32 10.60 17.35
N PRO A 126 -2.66 11.52 16.43
CA PRO A 126 -1.72 11.98 15.42
C PRO A 126 -0.67 12.92 16.04
N LEU A 127 0.60 12.74 15.64
CA LEU A 127 1.69 13.66 15.97
C LEU A 127 2.00 14.60 14.80
N ASN A 128 2.84 15.60 15.04
CA ASN A 128 3.18 16.62 14.04
C ASN A 128 3.73 16.03 12.73
N LEU A 129 4.54 14.97 12.80
CA LEU A 129 5.05 14.32 11.58
C LEU A 129 3.93 13.63 10.79
N GLY A 130 3.05 12.90 11.48
CA GLY A 130 1.90 12.25 10.85
C GLY A 130 0.94 13.25 10.21
N MET A 131 0.69 14.38 10.88
CA MET A 131 -0.10 15.48 10.33
C MET A 131 0.52 16.07 9.06
N ILE A 132 1.84 16.28 9.02
CA ILE A 132 2.54 16.77 7.83
C ILE A 132 2.44 15.74 6.68
N ALA A 133 2.70 14.47 6.99
CA ALA A 133 2.63 13.37 6.01
C ALA A 133 1.24 13.30 5.37
N ALA A 134 0.19 13.27 6.19
CA ALA A 134 -1.19 13.20 5.73
C ALA A 134 -1.62 14.45 4.96
N TYR A 135 -1.21 15.65 5.41
CA TYR A 135 -1.58 16.91 4.77
C TYR A 135 -1.02 17.05 3.35
N TYR A 136 0.23 16.66 3.15
CA TYR A 136 0.91 16.77 1.84
C TYR A 136 0.87 15.49 1.00
N TYR A 137 0.24 14.43 1.51
CA TYR A 137 0.20 13.11 0.86
C TYR A 137 1.60 12.58 0.54
N ILE A 138 2.45 12.59 1.57
CA ILE A 138 3.84 12.12 1.52
C ILE A 138 3.92 10.80 2.28
N ASN A 139 4.69 9.86 1.77
CA ASN A 139 4.93 8.57 2.41
C ASN A 139 5.54 8.77 3.81
N TYR A 140 5.06 8.03 4.81
CA TYR A 140 5.53 8.15 6.18
C TYR A 140 7.04 7.93 6.31
N THR A 141 7.63 7.03 5.52
CA THR A 141 9.08 6.77 5.50
C THR A 141 9.89 7.97 5.00
N THR A 142 9.35 8.76 4.05
CA THR A 142 9.98 10.00 3.58
C THR A 142 10.04 11.03 4.72
N ILE A 143 8.96 11.16 5.49
CA ILE A 143 8.91 12.10 6.62
C ILE A 143 9.80 11.62 7.78
N GLU A 144 9.87 10.31 8.03
CA GLU A 144 10.82 9.72 8.96
C GLU A 144 12.26 10.06 8.56
N LEU A 145 12.63 9.85 7.30
CA LEU A 145 13.93 10.21 6.74
C LEU A 145 14.21 11.71 6.92
N PHE A 146 13.24 12.58 6.66
CA PHE A 146 13.40 14.03 6.82
C PHE A 146 13.64 14.39 8.28
N SER A 147 12.89 13.78 9.20
CA SER A 147 13.02 13.99 10.65
C SER A 147 14.41 13.60 11.16
N MET A 148 14.98 12.50 10.64
CA MET A 148 16.32 12.04 11.02
C MET A 148 17.46 12.81 10.33
N SER A 149 17.24 13.29 9.10
CA SER A 149 18.31 13.90 8.27
C SER A 149 18.44 15.41 8.44
N LEU A 150 17.35 16.11 8.75
CA LEU A 150 17.35 17.57 8.91
C LEU A 150 17.96 17.96 10.26
N ASN A 151 18.89 18.92 10.24
CA ASN A 151 19.46 19.52 11.44
C ASN A 151 19.52 21.04 11.32
N ALA A 152 19.80 21.74 12.42
CA ALA A 152 19.81 23.20 12.48
C ALA A 152 20.82 23.88 11.53
N LYS A 153 21.79 23.13 10.96
CA LYS A 153 22.82 23.64 10.06
C LYS A 153 22.60 23.24 8.60
N THR A 154 21.55 22.48 8.28
CA THR A 154 21.26 22.04 6.92
C THR A 154 21.03 23.25 6.01
N LYS A 155 21.71 23.27 4.86
CA LYS A 155 21.60 24.32 3.83
C LYS A 155 21.02 23.74 2.55
N VAL A 156 20.74 24.59 1.56
CA VAL A 156 20.18 24.23 0.24
C VAL A 156 20.84 23.00 -0.39
N ARG A 157 22.17 22.89 -0.35
CA ARG A 157 22.88 21.71 -0.87
C ARG A 157 22.43 20.41 -0.21
N GLY A 158 22.34 20.38 1.12
CA GLY A 158 21.88 19.21 1.87
C GLY A 158 20.37 18.99 1.72
N LEU A 159 19.57 20.05 1.59
CA LEU A 159 18.13 19.94 1.34
C LEU A 159 17.85 19.22 0.02
N ILE A 160 18.60 19.52 -1.04
CA ILE A 160 18.46 18.85 -2.34
C ILE A 160 18.76 17.36 -2.20
N GLU A 161 19.83 17.00 -1.48
CA GLU A 161 20.20 15.60 -1.25
C GLU A 161 19.13 14.85 -0.43
N ILE A 162 18.65 15.44 0.67
CA ILE A 162 17.62 14.85 1.51
C ILE A 162 16.31 14.65 0.74
N ILE A 163 15.86 15.66 -0.01
CA ILE A 163 14.65 15.56 -0.84
C ILE A 163 14.83 14.51 -1.93
N SER A 164 16.01 14.41 -2.56
CA SER A 164 16.26 13.43 -3.61
C SER A 164 16.17 11.98 -3.12
N ASN A 165 16.37 11.74 -1.82
CA ASN A 165 16.27 10.44 -1.17
C ASN A 165 14.85 10.07 -0.70
N ALA A 166 13.84 10.91 -1.00
CA ALA A 166 12.45 10.63 -0.68
C ALA A 166 11.94 9.36 -1.42
N ALA A 167 11.11 8.56 -0.75
CA ALA A 167 10.57 7.31 -1.28
C ALA A 167 9.75 7.52 -2.57
N GLU A 168 9.14 8.69 -2.74
CA GLU A 168 8.41 9.08 -3.95
C GLU A 168 9.30 9.05 -5.22
N TYR A 169 10.60 9.28 -5.07
CA TYR A 169 11.56 9.28 -6.17
C TYR A 169 12.18 7.90 -6.45
N GLU A 170 11.87 6.88 -5.64
CA GLU A 170 12.31 5.50 -5.90
C GLU A 170 11.74 4.96 -7.23
N ASN A 171 10.56 5.45 -7.61
CA ASN A 171 9.88 5.07 -8.85
C ASN A 171 10.51 5.67 -10.12
N ILE A 172 11.56 6.50 -10.02
CA ILE A 172 12.24 7.05 -11.18
C ILE A 172 13.11 5.96 -11.84
N PRO A 173 12.80 5.52 -13.08
CA PRO A 173 13.44 4.37 -13.66
C PRO A 173 14.83 4.71 -14.23
N ILE A 174 15.81 3.89 -13.88
CA ILE A 174 17.12 3.86 -14.54
C ILE A 174 17.00 2.97 -15.79
N ARG A 175 17.42 3.49 -16.95
CA ARG A 175 17.32 2.79 -18.24
C ARG A 175 18.69 2.46 -18.79
N HIS A 176 18.78 1.37 -19.55
CA HIS A 176 19.99 1.03 -20.28
C HIS A 176 20.30 2.12 -21.32
N HIS A 177 21.59 2.47 -21.45
CA HIS A 177 22.10 3.42 -22.44
C HIS A 177 22.34 2.77 -23.80
#